data_AF-A0A8J6H0F6-F1
#
_entry.id   AF-A0A8J6H0F6-F1
#
_cell.length_a   1.000
_cell.length_b   1.000
_cell.length_c   1.000
_cell.angle_alpha   90.00
_cell.angle_beta   90.00
_cell.angle_gamma   90.00
#
_symmetry.space_group_name_H-M   'P 1'
#
loop_
_entity.id
_entity.type
_entity.pdbx_description
1 polymer ?
#
loop_
_entity_poly.entity_id
_entity_poly.type
_entity_poly.pdbx_seq_one_letter_code
_entity_poly.pdbx_strand_id
1 'polypeptide(L)'
;MPGARVGDEGGPGGEGAWTTKASTGPPAVSTSPEFLNQSLLTEDSLLSKGNVEESFEMYVLRCWFLYNSHMVSVKYWCNWTLISRHYSDLQYCLEHRADQFGLGFPNPLAEMLILETHLIDFANPSLVQPAFSDPPRMYS
;
A
#
# COMPACT_ATOMS: atom_id res chain seq x y z
N MET A 1 54.86 -15.05 -7.18
CA MET A 1 55.55 -15.96 -6.23
C MET A 1 54.96 -15.71 -4.84
N PRO A 2 54.70 -16.77 -4.07
CA PRO A 2 53.61 -16.94 -3.10
C PRO A 2 54.04 -16.52 -1.67
N GLY A 3 53.24 -16.59 -0.61
CA GLY A 3 52.01 -17.32 -0.40
C GLY A 3 51.41 -17.08 0.99
N ALA A 4 50.27 -17.74 1.18
CA ALA A 4 49.37 -17.70 2.32
C ALA A 4 49.98 -18.22 3.64
N ARG A 5 49.33 -17.86 4.74
CA ARG A 5 49.26 -18.71 5.93
C ARG A 5 47.80 -18.95 6.33
N VAL A 6 47.48 -20.23 6.36
CA VAL A 6 46.26 -20.92 6.82
C VAL A 6 46.48 -21.40 8.27
N GLY A 7 45.38 -21.60 9.00
CA GLY A 7 45.26 -22.36 10.25
C GLY A 7 44.28 -21.63 11.19
N ASP A 8 42.98 -21.89 11.27
CA ASP A 8 42.15 -23.12 11.39
C ASP A 8 41.92 -23.60 12.84
N GLU A 9 40.64 -23.94 13.09
CA GLU A 9 40.01 -24.68 14.22
C GLU A 9 39.94 -23.99 15.61
N GLY A 10 38.86 -24.06 16.39
CA GLY A 10 37.60 -24.79 16.31
C GLY A 10 36.72 -24.43 17.53
N GLY A 11 35.40 -24.65 17.44
CA GLY A 11 34.46 -24.57 18.57
C GLY A 11 34.68 -25.69 19.61
N PRO A 12 34.04 -25.64 20.79
CA PRO A 12 32.60 -25.96 20.96
C PRO A 12 31.90 -24.96 21.91
N GLY A 13 30.57 -24.79 21.97
CA GLY A 13 29.55 -25.78 22.32
C GLY A 13 29.54 -26.01 23.84
N GLY A 14 28.50 -25.60 24.57
CA GLY A 14 28.32 -26.02 25.96
C GLY A 14 27.52 -25.07 26.86
N GLU A 15 26.32 -25.51 27.20
CA GLU A 15 25.34 -24.96 28.14
C GLU A 15 25.77 -24.88 29.63
N GLY A 16 25.06 -24.02 30.38
CA GLY A 16 24.63 -24.30 31.75
C GLY A 16 25.48 -23.76 32.91
N ALA A 17 24.89 -22.91 33.75
CA ALA A 17 24.71 -23.14 35.20
C ALA A 17 24.50 -21.83 35.97
N TRP A 18 23.51 -21.88 36.86
CA TRP A 18 22.92 -20.80 37.62
C TRP A 18 23.85 -20.33 38.75
N THR A 19 23.96 -19.01 38.95
CA THR A 19 24.36 -18.48 40.27
C THR A 19 23.45 -17.32 40.67
N THR A 20 22.78 -17.50 41.79
CA THR A 20 21.95 -16.53 42.49
C THR A 20 22.81 -15.60 43.33
N LYS A 21 22.62 -14.28 43.21
CA LYS A 21 22.82 -13.35 44.33
C LYS A 21 21.75 -12.27 44.32
N ALA A 22 20.96 -12.26 45.38
CA ALA A 22 20.03 -11.20 45.72
C ALA A 22 20.79 -9.92 46.12
N SER A 23 20.30 -8.77 45.67
CA SER A 23 20.59 -7.48 46.32
C SER A 23 19.35 -6.60 46.25
N THR A 24 18.78 -6.35 47.42
CA THR A 24 17.60 -5.52 47.66
C THR A 24 17.97 -4.04 47.56
N GLY A 25 17.26 -3.29 46.71
CA GLY A 25 17.21 -1.83 46.72
C GLY A 25 15.90 -1.35 46.08
N PRO A 26 15.21 -0.34 46.63
CA PRO A 26 13.95 0.12 46.04
C PRO A 26 14.21 0.89 44.74
N PRO A 27 13.38 0.76 43.69
CA PRO A 27 13.49 1.65 42.55
C PRO A 27 12.96 3.04 42.95
N ALA A 28 13.81 4.05 42.80
CA ALA A 28 13.37 5.44 42.74
C ALA A 28 12.48 5.61 41.51
N VAL A 29 11.20 5.89 41.71
CA VAL A 29 10.27 6.25 40.64
C VAL A 29 10.63 7.65 40.17
N SER A 30 11.33 7.75 39.04
CA SER A 30 11.45 8.99 38.28
C SER A 30 10.21 9.10 37.39
N THR A 31 9.20 9.84 37.84
CA THR A 31 8.14 10.31 36.97
C THR A 31 8.70 11.44 36.10
N SER A 32 9.02 11.14 34.84
CA SER A 32 9.28 12.17 33.83
C SER A 32 8.01 13.01 33.61
N PRO A 33 8.08 14.35 33.58
CA PRO A 33 6.95 15.22 33.24
C PRO A 33 6.47 15.09 31.77
N GLU A 34 7.15 14.30 30.94
CA GLU A 34 6.87 14.18 29.50
C GLU A 34 5.59 13.40 29.16
N PHE A 35 4.98 12.74 30.14
CA PHE A 35 3.76 11.94 29.92
C PHE A 35 2.47 12.78 29.87
N LEU A 36 2.49 14.00 30.42
CA LEU A 36 1.27 14.85 30.49
C LEU A 36 1.00 15.63 29.20
N ASN A 37 2.01 15.84 28.35
CA ASN A 37 1.83 16.50 27.05
C ASN A 37 1.30 15.57 25.96
N GLN A 38 1.34 14.25 26.16
CA GLN A 38 0.83 13.29 25.18
C GLN A 38 -0.70 13.16 25.22
N SER A 39 -1.33 13.42 26.37
CA SER A 39 -2.78 13.28 26.52
C SER A 39 -3.59 14.45 25.94
N LEU A 40 -2.94 15.59 25.67
CA LEU A 40 -3.63 16.79 25.15
C LEU A 40 -3.53 16.91 23.61
N LEU A 41 -2.71 16.08 22.96
CA LEU A 41 -2.52 16.06 21.51
C LEU A 41 -3.48 15.09 20.78
N THR A 42 -4.34 14.37 21.51
CA THR A 42 -4.95 13.14 21.00
C THR A 42 -6.45 13.21 20.70
N GLU A 43 -7.21 14.17 21.22
CA GLU A 43 -8.64 14.28 20.88
C GLU A 43 -8.85 15.12 19.61
N ASP A 44 -8.35 16.37 19.59
CA ASP A 44 -8.49 17.27 18.44
C ASP A 44 -7.80 16.72 17.18
N SER A 45 -6.65 16.06 17.32
CA SER A 45 -5.96 15.45 16.18
C SER A 45 -6.70 14.21 15.65
N LEU A 46 -7.34 13.42 16.49
CA LEU A 46 -8.12 12.25 16.04
C LEU A 46 -9.49 12.67 15.49
N LEU A 47 -10.13 13.67 16.09
CA LEU A 47 -11.35 14.29 15.57
C LEU A 47 -11.09 15.00 14.23
N SER A 48 -9.98 15.71 14.11
CA SER A 48 -9.55 16.35 12.86
C SER A 48 -9.19 15.30 11.80
N LYS A 49 -8.46 14.24 12.16
CA LYS A 49 -8.14 13.11 11.28
C LYS A 49 -9.40 12.41 10.78
N GLY A 50 -10.35 12.11 11.66
CA GLY A 50 -11.62 11.46 11.31
C GLY A 50 -12.51 12.33 10.42
N ASN A 51 -12.56 13.64 10.68
CA ASN A 51 -13.29 14.60 9.83
C ASN A 51 -12.68 14.72 8.43
N VAL A 52 -11.34 14.77 8.35
CA VAL A 52 -10.60 14.81 7.08
C VAL A 52 -10.79 13.50 6.30
N GLU A 53 -10.79 12.35 6.98
CA GLU A 53 -11.00 11.03 6.38
C GLU A 53 -12.44 10.83 5.87
N GLU A 54 -13.45 11.17 6.66
CA GLU A 54 -14.87 11.14 6.24
C GLU A 54 -15.12 12.10 5.06
N SER A 55 -14.50 13.28 5.10
CA SER A 55 -14.56 14.24 3.99
C SER A 55 -13.91 13.69 2.74
N PHE A 56 -12.72 13.10 2.85
CA PHE A 56 -12.01 12.50 1.72
C PHE A 56 -12.80 11.35 1.08
N GLU A 57 -13.35 10.45 1.89
CA GLU A 57 -14.20 9.34 1.42
C GLU A 57 -15.38 9.84 0.60
N MET A 58 -16.08 10.88 1.06
CA MET A 58 -17.19 11.49 0.34
C MET A 58 -16.79 11.95 -1.07
N TYR A 59 -15.62 12.59 -1.21
CA TYR A 59 -15.14 13.06 -2.51
C TYR A 59 -14.67 11.92 -3.41
N VAL A 60 -14.08 10.88 -2.84
CA VAL A 60 -13.70 9.67 -3.57
C VAL A 60 -14.94 8.93 -4.09
N LEU A 61 -15.98 8.78 -3.27
CA LEU A 61 -17.27 8.24 -3.68
C LEU A 61 -17.92 9.09 -4.78
N ARG A 62 -17.73 10.41 -4.76
CA ARG A 62 -18.18 11.30 -5.83
C ARG A 62 -17.45 11.02 -7.15
N CYS A 63 -16.13 10.81 -7.12
CA CYS A 63 -15.35 10.40 -8.30
C CYS A 63 -15.89 9.08 -8.87
N TRP A 64 -16.12 8.10 -7.99
CA TRP A 64 -16.65 6.79 -8.36
C TRP A 64 -18.05 6.86 -8.97
N PHE A 65 -18.94 7.67 -8.40
CA PHE A 65 -20.28 7.89 -8.94
C PHE A 65 -20.24 8.45 -10.36
N LEU A 66 -19.38 9.45 -10.61
CA LEU A 66 -19.24 10.05 -11.94
C LEU A 66 -18.74 9.03 -12.96
N TYR A 67 -17.71 8.26 -12.61
CA TYR A 67 -17.22 7.15 -13.43
C TYR A 67 -18.34 6.18 -13.82
N ASN A 68 -19.05 5.63 -12.83
CA ASN A 68 -20.14 4.69 -13.08
C ASN A 68 -21.25 5.30 -13.94
N SER A 69 -21.60 6.56 -13.72
CA SER A 69 -22.63 7.25 -14.50
C SER A 69 -22.29 7.33 -16.00
N HIS A 70 -21.00 7.46 -16.33
CA HIS A 70 -20.54 7.40 -17.72
C HIS A 70 -20.52 5.97 -18.24
N MET A 71 -20.05 5.03 -17.42
CA MET A 71 -19.88 3.62 -17.80
C MET A 71 -21.21 2.88 -18.05
N VAL A 72 -22.32 3.30 -17.44
CA VAL A 72 -23.67 2.71 -17.68
C VAL A 72 -24.06 2.70 -19.17
N SER A 73 -23.58 3.68 -19.95
CA SER A 73 -23.89 3.79 -21.39
C SER A 73 -22.92 3.04 -22.30
N VAL A 74 -21.78 2.58 -21.77
CA VAL A 74 -20.74 1.91 -22.55
C VAL A 74 -21.14 0.45 -22.76
N LYS A 75 -21.25 0.01 -24.01
CA LYS A 75 -21.63 -1.38 -24.34
C LYS A 75 -20.45 -2.37 -24.40
N TYR A 76 -19.24 -1.87 -24.60
CA TYR A 76 -18.05 -2.68 -24.87
C TYR A 76 -16.92 -2.31 -23.92
N TRP A 77 -16.95 -2.90 -22.72
CA TRP A 77 -16.01 -2.56 -21.64
C TRP A 77 -14.59 -3.05 -21.95
N CYS A 78 -14.46 -4.16 -22.69
CA CYS A 78 -13.16 -4.68 -23.12
C CYS A 78 -12.49 -3.84 -24.24
N ASN A 79 -13.15 -2.83 -24.80
CA ASN A 79 -12.55 -1.96 -25.82
C ASN A 79 -11.84 -0.78 -25.17
N TRP A 80 -10.52 -0.89 -25.01
CA TRP A 80 -9.69 0.14 -24.37
C TRP A 80 -9.86 1.53 -25.01
N THR A 81 -10.06 1.63 -26.32
CA THR A 81 -10.28 2.93 -26.98
C THR A 81 -11.55 3.63 -26.50
N LEU A 82 -12.57 2.88 -26.07
CA LEU A 82 -13.83 3.43 -25.56
C LEU A 82 -13.76 3.76 -24.07
N ILE A 83 -13.03 2.95 -23.27
CA ILE A 83 -13.02 3.11 -21.81
C ILE A 83 -11.83 3.92 -21.28
N SER A 84 -10.73 4.02 -22.03
CA SER A 84 -9.48 4.67 -21.58
C SER A 84 -9.70 6.08 -21.06
N ARG A 85 -10.54 6.88 -21.73
CA ARG A 85 -10.87 8.23 -21.28
C ARG A 85 -11.56 8.23 -19.91
N HIS A 86 -12.57 7.40 -19.71
CA HIS A 86 -13.32 7.33 -18.45
C HIS A 86 -12.44 6.84 -17.31
N TYR A 87 -11.55 5.88 -17.59
CA TYR A 87 -10.57 5.39 -16.64
C TYR A 87 -9.57 6.50 -16.25
N SER A 88 -9.01 7.23 -17.21
CA SER A 88 -8.12 8.36 -16.95
C SER A 88 -8.82 9.47 -16.15
N ASP A 89 -10.08 9.76 -16.45
CA ASP A 89 -10.88 10.75 -15.72
C ASP A 89 -11.08 10.32 -14.24
N LEU A 90 -11.34 9.03 -13.99
CA LEU A 90 -11.43 8.48 -12.63
C LEU A 90 -10.08 8.62 -11.90
N GLN A 91 -8.99 8.17 -12.52
CA GLN A 91 -7.65 8.25 -11.92
C GLN A 91 -7.28 9.70 -11.58
N TYR A 92 -7.48 10.62 -12.51
CA TYR A 92 -7.24 12.05 -12.30
C TYR A 92 -8.08 12.61 -11.15
N CYS A 93 -9.36 12.22 -11.05
CA CYS A 93 -10.22 12.65 -9.96
C CYS A 93 -9.66 12.19 -8.61
N LEU A 94 -9.23 10.93 -8.50
CA LEU A 94 -8.66 10.38 -7.26
C LEU A 94 -7.34 11.06 -6.88
N GLU A 95 -6.44 11.26 -7.85
CA GLU A 95 -5.17 12.00 -7.67
C GLU A 95 -5.42 13.42 -7.17
N HIS A 96 -6.35 14.13 -7.81
CA HIS A 96 -6.68 15.51 -7.45
C HIS A 96 -7.31 15.63 -6.06
N ARG A 97 -8.16 14.67 -5.65
CA ARG A 97 -8.69 14.64 -4.29
C ARG A 97 -7.60 14.30 -3.28
N ALA A 98 -6.72 13.35 -3.55
CA ALA A 98 -5.62 13.06 -2.65
C ALA A 98 -4.76 14.31 -2.39
N ASP A 99 -4.40 15.05 -3.44
CA ASP A 99 -3.65 16.31 -3.35
C ASP A 99 -4.38 17.39 -2.53
N GLN A 100 -5.68 17.60 -2.77
CA GLN A 100 -6.49 18.57 -2.02
C GLN A 100 -6.53 18.30 -0.51
N PHE A 101 -6.48 17.02 -0.13
CA PHE A 101 -6.52 16.59 1.28
C PHE A 101 -5.11 16.36 1.87
N GLY A 102 -4.05 16.64 1.12
CA GLY A 102 -2.66 16.41 1.56
C GLY A 102 -2.31 14.93 1.75
N LEU A 103 -3.01 14.04 1.05
CA LEU A 103 -2.80 12.59 1.09
C LEU A 103 -1.88 12.16 -0.06
N GLY A 104 -1.10 11.11 0.17
CA GLY A 104 -0.32 10.47 -0.90
C GLY A 104 -1.22 9.77 -1.92
N PHE A 105 -0.70 9.61 -3.14
CA PHE A 105 -1.32 8.81 -4.19
C PHE A 105 -0.31 7.78 -4.76
N PRO A 106 -0.71 6.51 -4.97
CA PRO A 106 -1.99 5.94 -4.57
C PRO A 106 -2.12 5.83 -3.03
N ASN A 107 -3.36 5.79 -2.55
CA ASN A 107 -3.71 5.49 -1.15
C ASN A 107 -4.66 4.28 -1.13
N PRO A 108 -4.87 3.61 0.02
CA PRO A 108 -5.63 2.35 0.07
C PRO A 108 -7.02 2.43 -0.53
N LEU A 109 -7.72 3.56 -0.36
CA LEU A 109 -9.06 3.75 -0.92
C LEU A 109 -9.01 3.91 -2.45
N ALA A 110 -8.07 4.71 -2.97
CA ALA A 110 -7.88 4.84 -4.41
C ALA A 110 -7.44 3.52 -5.06
N GLU A 111 -6.54 2.77 -4.43
CA GLU A 111 -6.10 1.46 -4.91
C GLU A 111 -7.26 0.46 -4.99
N MET A 112 -8.10 0.41 -3.95
CA MET A 112 -9.29 -0.44 -3.94
C MET A 112 -10.21 -0.16 -5.13
N LEU A 113 -10.52 1.11 -5.41
CA LEU A 113 -11.39 1.49 -6.53
C LEU A 113 -10.77 1.18 -7.89
N ILE A 114 -9.47 1.44 -8.05
CA ILE A 114 -8.74 1.11 -9.29
C ILE A 114 -8.75 -0.41 -9.52
N LEU A 115 -8.48 -1.20 -8.49
CA LEU A 115 -8.54 -2.67 -8.57
C LEU A 115 -9.96 -3.18 -8.87
N GLU A 116 -10.97 -2.64 -8.21
CA GLU A 116 -12.37 -3.00 -8.45
C GLU A 116 -12.80 -2.69 -9.90
N THR A 117 -12.42 -1.52 -10.41
CA THR A 117 -12.60 -1.16 -11.82
C THR A 117 -11.95 -2.19 -12.74
N HIS A 118 -10.71 -2.58 -12.45
CA HIS A 118 -10.01 -3.60 -13.23
C HIS A 118 -10.73 -4.95 -13.24
N LEU A 119 -11.23 -5.38 -12.09
CA LEU A 119 -11.95 -6.65 -11.95
C LEU A 119 -13.29 -6.62 -12.69
N ILE A 120 -14.01 -5.51 -12.63
CA ILE A 120 -15.32 -5.39 -13.27
C ILE A 120 -15.20 -5.28 -14.80
N ASP A 121 -14.27 -4.45 -15.29
CA ASP A 121 -14.19 -4.13 -16.71
C ASP A 121 -13.36 -5.13 -17.53
N PHE A 122 -12.38 -5.79 -16.88
CA PHE A 122 -11.41 -6.65 -17.58
C PHE A 122 -11.40 -8.11 -17.14
N ALA A 123 -12.18 -8.53 -16.13
CA ALA A 123 -12.22 -9.94 -15.74
C ALA A 123 -13.06 -10.85 -16.66
N ASN A 124 -13.25 -10.49 -17.94
CA ASN A 124 -13.85 -11.37 -18.93
C ASN A 124 -12.74 -12.13 -19.69
N PRO A 125 -12.45 -13.41 -19.38
CA PRO A 125 -11.28 -14.13 -19.89
C PRO A 125 -11.41 -14.60 -21.34
N SER A 126 -12.33 -14.05 -22.14
CA SER A 126 -12.59 -14.52 -23.51
C SER A 126 -11.73 -13.85 -24.59
N LEU A 127 -10.84 -12.92 -24.23
CA LEU A 127 -9.71 -12.55 -25.09
C LEU A 127 -8.62 -13.60 -24.94
N VAL A 128 -8.78 -14.69 -25.70
CA VAL A 128 -7.65 -15.45 -26.23
C VAL A 128 -6.75 -14.40 -26.87
N GLN A 129 -5.72 -13.97 -26.15
CA GLN A 129 -4.57 -13.30 -26.74
C GLN A 129 -4.22 -14.14 -27.96
N PRO A 130 -4.07 -13.57 -29.17
CA PRO A 130 -3.33 -14.28 -30.19
C PRO A 130 -2.06 -14.70 -29.49
N ALA A 131 -1.83 -16.01 -29.35
CA ALA A 131 -0.54 -16.47 -28.89
C ALA A 131 0.46 -15.67 -29.72
N PHE A 132 1.34 -14.91 -29.07
CA PHE A 132 2.48 -14.30 -29.74
C PHE A 132 3.32 -15.47 -30.22
N SER A 133 2.89 -16.07 -31.31
CA SER A 133 3.57 -17.15 -31.99
C SER A 133 4.68 -16.46 -32.75
N ASP A 134 5.90 -16.91 -32.50
CA ASP A 134 7.04 -16.52 -33.31
C ASP A 134 6.68 -16.76 -34.80
N PRO A 135 6.99 -15.80 -35.70
CA PRO A 135 6.82 -16.02 -37.12
C PRO A 135 7.55 -17.30 -37.54
N PRO A 136 6.94 -18.17 -38.37
CA PRO A 136 7.62 -19.39 -38.82
C PRO A 136 8.94 -19.03 -39.50
N ARG A 137 10.04 -19.65 -39.06
CA ARG A 137 11.34 -19.43 -39.70
C ARG A 137 11.28 -20.01 -41.12
N MET A 138 11.43 -19.16 -42.12
CA MET A 138 11.63 -19.60 -43.50
C MET A 138 13.05 -20.15 -43.62
N TYR A 139 13.18 -21.45 -43.85
CA TYR A 139 14.43 -22.07 -44.29
C TYR A 139 14.50 -21.96 -45.82
N SER A 140 15.60 -21.41 -46.34
CA SER A 140 15.95 -21.38 -47.77
C SER A 140 16.71 -22.63 -48.19
#